data_AF-A0A556MQF1-F1
#
_entry.id   AF-A0A556MQF1-F1
#
_cell.length_a   1.000
_cell.length_b   1.000
_cell.length_c   1.000
_cell.angle_alpha   90.00
_cell.angle_beta   90.00
_cell.angle_gamma   90.00
#
_symmetry.space_group_name_H-M   'P 1'
#
loop_
_entity.id
_entity.type
_entity.pdbx_description
1 polymer ?
#
loop_
_entity_poly.entity_id
_entity_poly.type
_entity_poly.pdbx_seq_one_letter_code
_entity_poly.pdbx_strand_id
1 'polypeptide(L)'
;MTHFKTILLCLFGAIAFGIVHDLVTANICVEYFTIAHPKIIGSEDPVYLALVWGVLATWWVGLILGLLMVFFNRLGKHKEVPFSIIRRNVIRLLLIMMITSLAAGLIGFILAKAGVIYLVGEFAESISPHKHNAFLAVGWAHVSSYIIGFIGGIVTCVKIWMRRTRKI
;
A
#
# COMPACT_ATOMS: atom_id res chain seq x y z
N MET A 1 25.68 -6.48 6.21
CA MET A 1 24.40 -7.23 6.26
C MET A 1 23.16 -6.35 6.47
N THR A 2 23.22 -5.26 7.24
CA THR A 2 22.05 -4.39 7.54
C THR A 2 21.34 -3.82 6.30
N HIS A 3 22.10 -3.36 5.29
CA HIS A 3 21.51 -2.79 4.08
C HIS A 3 20.71 -3.81 3.28
N PHE A 4 21.29 -4.99 3.02
CA PHE A 4 20.62 -6.08 2.32
C PHE A 4 19.32 -6.50 3.04
N LYS A 5 19.38 -6.67 4.37
CA LYS A 5 18.18 -6.96 5.19
C LYS A 5 17.12 -5.86 5.10
N THR A 6 17.52 -4.59 4.98
CA THR A 6 16.60 -3.46 4.83
C THR A 6 15.89 -3.49 3.49
N ILE A 7 16.62 -3.75 2.41
CA ILE A 7 16.04 -3.86 1.06
C ILE A 7 15.06 -5.03 1.02
N LEU A 8 15.46 -6.21 1.48
CA LEU A 8 14.57 -7.37 1.52
C LEU A 8 13.33 -7.13 2.39
N LEU A 9 13.49 -6.47 3.54
CA LEU A 9 12.35 -6.13 4.38
C LEU A 9 11.35 -5.22 3.66
N CYS A 10 11.82 -4.19 2.96
CA CYS A 10 10.93 -3.27 2.27
C CYS A 10 10.27 -3.94 1.05
N LEU A 11 11.03 -4.73 0.29
CA LEU A 11 10.53 -5.50 -0.86
C LEU A 11 9.45 -6.49 -0.43
N PHE A 12 9.78 -7.43 0.45
CA PHE A 12 8.83 -8.45 0.87
C PHE A 12 7.74 -7.90 1.78
N GLY A 13 8.01 -6.84 2.55
CA GLY A 13 7.00 -6.15 3.33
C GLY A 13 5.94 -5.48 2.46
N ALA A 14 6.35 -4.82 1.37
CA ALA A 14 5.43 -4.23 0.39
C ALA A 14 4.60 -5.32 -0.32
N ILE A 15 5.24 -6.40 -0.77
CA ILE A 15 4.56 -7.54 -1.40
C ILE A 15 3.53 -8.17 -0.44
N ALA A 16 3.94 -8.47 0.79
CA ALA A 16 3.04 -9.05 1.77
C ALA A 16 1.87 -8.10 2.09
N PHE A 17 2.13 -6.81 2.23
CA PHE A 17 1.08 -5.81 2.39
C PHE A 17 0.12 -5.81 1.20
N GLY A 18 0.64 -5.76 -0.03
CA GLY A 18 -0.17 -5.76 -1.26
C GLY A 18 -1.06 -6.98 -1.33
N ILE A 19 -0.50 -8.19 -1.14
CA ILE A 19 -1.29 -9.44 -1.16
C ILE A 19 -2.38 -9.42 -0.09
N VAL A 20 -2.06 -9.05 1.16
CA VAL A 20 -3.04 -9.05 2.26
C VAL A 20 -4.13 -8.00 2.04
N HIS A 21 -3.73 -6.81 1.61
CA HIS A 21 -4.65 -5.73 1.27
C HIS A 21 -5.59 -6.16 0.14
N ASP A 22 -5.02 -6.74 -0.91
CA ASP A 22 -5.78 -7.14 -2.09
C ASP A 22 -6.65 -8.36 -1.82
N LEU A 23 -6.26 -9.26 -0.91
CA LEU A 23 -7.11 -10.35 -0.45
C LEU A 23 -8.39 -9.81 0.18
N VAL A 24 -8.31 -8.72 0.95
CA VAL A 24 -9.50 -8.07 1.50
C VAL A 24 -10.31 -7.42 0.39
N THR A 25 -9.68 -6.60 -0.45
CA THR A 25 -10.42 -5.78 -1.41
C THR A 25 -10.95 -6.56 -2.61
N ALA A 26 -10.24 -7.58 -3.10
CA ALA A 26 -10.73 -8.42 -4.19
C ALA A 26 -11.94 -9.25 -3.77
N ASN A 27 -12.00 -9.68 -2.50
CA ASN A 27 -13.19 -10.32 -1.94
C ASN A 27 -14.38 -9.34 -1.78
N ILE A 28 -14.14 -8.04 -1.77
CA ILE A 28 -15.20 -7.01 -1.73
C ILE A 28 -15.71 -6.69 -3.13
N CYS A 29 -14.81 -6.46 -4.09
CA CYS A 29 -15.17 -6.11 -5.47
C CYS A 29 -14.07 -6.50 -6.46
N VAL A 30 -14.31 -7.57 -7.21
CA VAL A 30 -13.39 -8.06 -8.25
C VAL A 30 -13.32 -7.13 -9.46
N GLU A 31 -14.38 -6.37 -9.75
CA GLU A 31 -14.46 -5.40 -10.85
C GLU A 31 -13.43 -4.28 -10.71
N TYR A 32 -13.05 -3.96 -9.46
CA TYR A 32 -11.93 -3.05 -9.23
C TYR A 32 -10.65 -3.57 -9.89
N PHE A 33 -10.41 -4.86 -9.89
CA PHE A 33 -9.20 -5.48 -10.45
C PHE A 33 -9.34 -5.90 -11.91
N THR A 34 -10.55 -6.14 -12.40
CA THR A 34 -10.79 -6.68 -13.74
C THR A 34 -11.30 -5.64 -14.75
N ILE A 35 -11.94 -4.57 -14.28
CA ILE A 35 -12.48 -3.48 -15.12
C ILE A 35 -11.66 -2.20 -14.93
N ALA A 36 -11.33 -1.82 -13.69
CA ALA A 36 -10.58 -0.59 -13.43
C ALA A 36 -9.08 -0.71 -13.72
N HIS A 37 -8.60 -1.92 -14.02
CA HIS A 37 -7.20 -2.20 -14.31
C HIS A 37 -7.06 -3.07 -15.56
N PRO A 38 -5.91 -3.03 -16.26
CA PRO A 38 -5.63 -3.91 -17.38
C PRO A 38 -5.78 -5.37 -17.01
N LYS A 39 -6.38 -6.18 -17.89
CA LYS A 39 -6.55 -7.61 -17.65
C LYS A 39 -5.20 -8.34 -17.74
N ILE A 40 -4.61 -8.67 -16.58
CA ILE A 40 -3.32 -9.38 -16.50
C ILE A 40 -3.52 -10.90 -16.53
N ILE A 41 -4.56 -11.40 -15.86
CA ILE A 41 -4.90 -12.83 -15.81
C ILE A 41 -6.34 -13.05 -16.27
N GLY A 42 -6.61 -14.27 -16.77
CA GLY A 42 -7.94 -14.68 -17.20
C GLY A 42 -8.88 -15.10 -16.08
N SER A 43 -8.52 -14.90 -14.81
CA SER A 43 -9.29 -15.34 -13.64
C SER A 43 -9.95 -14.18 -12.93
N GLU A 44 -11.17 -14.41 -12.43
CA GLU A 44 -11.91 -13.51 -11.55
C GLU A 44 -11.91 -14.00 -10.09
N ASP A 45 -11.17 -15.07 -9.79
CA ASP A 45 -11.02 -15.56 -8.43
C ASP A 45 -10.28 -14.50 -7.58
N PRO A 46 -10.88 -14.02 -6.47
CA PRO A 46 -10.28 -12.98 -5.65
C PRO A 46 -8.91 -13.37 -5.07
N VAL A 47 -8.66 -14.66 -4.84
CA VAL A 47 -7.35 -15.14 -4.35
C VAL A 47 -6.29 -14.98 -5.43
N TYR A 48 -6.58 -15.39 -6.66
CA TYR A 48 -5.61 -15.23 -7.76
C TYR A 48 -5.37 -13.77 -8.11
N LEU A 49 -6.43 -12.94 -8.11
CA LEU A 49 -6.31 -11.50 -8.30
C LEU A 49 -5.40 -10.88 -7.23
N ALA A 50 -5.63 -11.19 -5.95
CA ALA A 50 -4.85 -10.65 -4.85
C ALA A 50 -3.37 -11.06 -4.88
N LEU A 51 -3.07 -12.32 -5.24
CA LEU A 51 -1.70 -12.79 -5.36
C LEU A 51 -0.95 -12.08 -6.48
N VAL A 52 -1.59 -11.91 -7.64
CA VAL A 52 -0.95 -11.30 -8.82
C VAL A 52 -0.82 -9.79 -8.66
N TRP A 53 -1.92 -9.09 -8.37
CA TRP A 53 -1.91 -7.63 -8.21
C TRP A 53 -1.12 -7.20 -6.99
N GLY A 54 -1.26 -7.91 -5.87
CA GLY A 54 -0.53 -7.62 -4.64
C GLY A 54 0.98 -7.63 -4.83
N VAL A 55 1.50 -8.53 -5.68
CA VAL A 55 2.92 -8.52 -6.06
C VAL A 55 3.21 -7.41 -7.07
N LEU A 56 2.53 -7.41 -8.23
CA LEU A 56 2.84 -6.54 -9.36
C LEU A 56 2.77 -5.05 -9.02
N ALA A 57 1.78 -4.66 -8.22
CA ALA A 57 1.58 -3.27 -7.82
C ALA A 57 2.61 -2.78 -6.79
N THR A 58 3.22 -3.67 -6.00
CA THR A 58 3.95 -3.24 -4.78
C THR A 58 5.44 -3.59 -4.74
N TRP A 59 5.91 -4.60 -5.50
CA TRP A 59 7.31 -5.06 -5.40
C TRP A 59 8.32 -3.93 -5.68
N TRP A 60 8.07 -3.14 -6.73
CA TRP A 60 8.96 -2.06 -7.16
C TRP A 60 8.93 -0.89 -6.17
N VAL A 61 7.77 -0.61 -5.57
CA VAL A 61 7.63 0.39 -4.50
C VAL A 61 8.47 0.00 -3.29
N GLY A 62 8.37 -1.25 -2.87
CA GLY A 62 9.17 -1.80 -1.76
C GLY A 62 10.67 -1.76 -2.05
N LEU A 63 11.07 -2.06 -3.28
CA LEU A 63 12.46 -1.98 -3.73
C LEU A 63 12.99 -0.54 -3.67
N ILE A 64 12.27 0.42 -4.26
CA ILE A 64 12.65 1.85 -4.25
C ILE A 64 12.76 2.35 -2.80
N LEU A 65 11.77 2.06 -1.96
CA LEU A 65 11.78 2.47 -0.56
C LEU A 65 12.98 1.87 0.20
N GLY A 66 13.28 0.58 -0.02
CA GLY A 66 14.44 -0.09 0.57
C GLY A 66 15.76 0.56 0.18
N LEU A 67 15.92 0.90 -1.10
CA LEU A 67 17.11 1.61 -1.61
C LEU A 67 17.24 3.00 -1.00
N LEU A 68 16.13 3.76 -0.93
CA LEU A 68 16.11 5.09 -0.30
C LEU A 68 16.48 5.01 1.18
N MET A 69 15.89 4.07 1.94
CA MET A 69 16.23 3.90 3.36
C MET A 69 17.71 3.55 3.55
N VAL A 70 18.28 2.71 2.69
CA VAL A 70 19.72 2.41 2.71
C VAL A 70 20.54 3.66 2.40
N PHE A 71 20.17 4.42 1.37
CA PHE A 71 20.83 5.65 1.00
C PHE A 71 20.84 6.66 2.16
N PHE A 72 19.68 6.96 2.75
CA PHE A 72 19.58 7.86 3.91
C PHE A 72 20.27 7.31 5.16
N ASN A 73 20.35 6.00 5.34
CA ASN A 73 21.09 5.41 6.46
C ASN A 73 22.61 5.48 6.25
N ARG A 74 23.09 5.61 5.02
CA ARG A 74 24.51 5.83 4.73
C ARG A 74 24.86 7.31 4.84
N LEU A 75 23.96 8.20 4.43
CA LEU A 75 24.14 9.65 4.54
C LEU A 75 24.16 10.11 6.01
N GLY A 76 25.32 10.55 6.48
CA GLY A 76 25.50 11.25 7.76
C GLY A 76 26.80 10.93 8.47
N LYS A 77 27.06 11.63 9.58
CA LYS A 77 28.36 11.60 10.27
C LYS A 77 28.43 10.59 11.43
N HIS A 78 27.29 10.16 11.96
CA HIS A 78 27.23 9.33 13.17
C HIS A 78 27.28 7.82 12.87
N LYS A 79 26.85 6.96 13.81
CA LYS A 79 26.75 5.50 13.60
C LYS A 79 25.50 5.14 12.79
N GLU A 80 25.56 4.08 11.99
CA GLU A 80 24.42 3.66 11.17
C GLU A 80 23.23 3.29 12.06
N VAL A 81 22.02 3.58 11.60
CA VAL A 81 20.81 3.16 12.30
C VAL A 81 20.71 1.63 12.22
N PRO A 82 20.60 0.92 13.36
CA PRO A 82 20.57 -0.54 13.38
C PRO A 82 19.29 -1.07 12.73
N PHE A 83 19.40 -2.25 12.11
CA PHE A 83 18.29 -2.93 11.42
C PHE A 83 17.04 -3.07 12.30
N SER A 84 17.18 -3.31 13.60
CA SER A 84 16.05 -3.48 14.52
C SER A 84 15.14 -2.25 14.59
N ILE A 85 15.70 -1.05 14.46
CA ILE A 85 14.95 0.22 14.48
C ILE A 85 14.27 0.44 13.13
N ILE A 86 14.98 0.21 12.02
CA ILE A 86 14.42 0.29 10.67
C ILE A 86 13.25 -0.68 10.56
N ARG A 87 13.44 -1.93 10.99
CA ARG A 87 12.41 -2.97 11.00
C ARG A 87 11.17 -2.55 11.75
N ARG A 88 11.33 -1.99 12.95
CA ARG A 88 10.20 -1.50 13.75
C ARG A 88 9.44 -0.39 13.04
N ASN A 89 10.13 0.55 12.39
CA ASN A 89 9.49 1.65 11.68
C ASN A 89 8.73 1.17 10.44
N VAL A 90 9.33 0.27 9.65
CA VAL A 90 8.66 -0.32 8.47
C VAL A 90 7.42 -1.11 8.88
N ILE A 91 7.51 -1.97 9.89
CA ILE A 91 6.33 -2.73 10.37
C ILE A 91 5.23 -1.80 10.85
N ARG A 92 5.58 -0.73 11.60
CA ARG A 92 4.59 0.27 12.03
C ARG A 92 3.95 0.98 10.85
N LEU A 93 4.73 1.35 9.83
CA LEU A 93 4.21 1.95 8.61
C LEU A 93 3.19 1.04 7.93
N LEU A 94 3.54 -0.24 7.71
CA LEU A 94 2.63 -1.21 7.07
C LEU A 94 1.33 -1.41 7.87
N LEU A 95 1.41 -1.45 9.21
CA LEU A 95 0.23 -1.55 10.07
C LEU A 95 -0.65 -0.30 10.00
N ILE A 96 -0.05 0.90 10.01
CA ILE A 96 -0.78 2.16 9.87
C ILE A 96 -1.46 2.21 8.50
N MET A 97 -0.76 1.84 7.43
CA MET A 97 -1.33 1.75 6.08
C MET A 97 -2.55 0.83 6.06
N MET A 98 -2.44 -0.37 6.65
CA MET A 98 -3.56 -1.32 6.68
C MET A 98 -4.77 -0.79 7.46
N ILE A 99 -4.55 -0.21 8.64
CA ILE A 99 -5.64 0.32 9.46
C ILE A 99 -6.32 1.49 8.76
N THR A 100 -5.54 2.42 8.22
CA THR A 100 -6.08 3.59 7.52
C THR A 100 -6.77 3.23 6.21
N SER A 101 -6.28 2.25 5.45
CA SER A 101 -6.95 1.80 4.22
C SER A 101 -8.28 1.12 4.51
N LEU A 102 -8.35 0.27 5.54
CA LEU A 102 -9.62 -0.35 5.96
C LEU A 102 -10.63 0.70 6.45
N ALA A 103 -10.17 1.67 7.25
CA ALA A 103 -11.02 2.77 7.70
C ALA A 103 -11.52 3.63 6.53
N ALA A 104 -10.64 3.97 5.59
CA ALA A 104 -10.99 4.74 4.39
C ALA A 104 -11.99 3.97 3.51
N GLY A 105 -11.80 2.66 3.33
CA GLY A 105 -12.75 1.82 2.58
C GLY A 105 -14.12 1.76 3.24
N LEU A 106 -14.18 1.64 4.57
CA LEU A 106 -15.44 1.69 5.31
C LEU A 106 -16.13 3.05 5.18
N ILE A 107 -15.38 4.15 5.30
CA ILE A 107 -15.89 5.51 5.12
C ILE A 107 -16.43 5.68 3.70
N GLY A 108 -15.67 5.26 2.68
CA GLY A 108 -16.09 5.29 1.27
C GLY A 108 -17.38 4.52 1.04
N PHE A 109 -17.52 3.33 1.63
CA PHE A 109 -18.76 2.55 1.56
C PHE A 109 -19.94 3.27 2.18
N ILE A 110 -19.77 3.84 3.38
CA ILE A 110 -20.84 4.57 4.09
C ILE A 110 -21.28 5.80 3.29
N LEU A 111 -20.33 6.59 2.79
CA LEU A 111 -20.62 7.78 1.98
C LEU A 111 -21.32 7.42 0.67
N ALA A 112 -20.91 6.33 0.02
CA ALA A 112 -21.55 5.84 -1.20
C ALA A 112 -22.98 5.38 -0.94
N LYS A 113 -23.18 4.59 0.12
CA LYS A 113 -24.52 4.12 0.54
C LYS A 113 -25.45 5.27 0.93
N ALA A 114 -24.91 6.35 1.50
CA ALA A 114 -25.66 7.55 1.84
C ALA A 114 -25.97 8.45 0.62
N GLY A 115 -25.47 8.11 -0.57
CA GLY A 115 -25.63 8.92 -1.78
C GLY A 115 -24.81 10.21 -1.78
N VAL A 116 -23.83 10.35 -0.88
CA VAL A 116 -22.95 11.52 -0.81
C VAL A 116 -21.91 11.48 -1.93
N ILE A 117 -21.42 10.27 -2.23
CA ILE A 117 -20.52 10.01 -3.36
C ILE A 117 -21.12 8.94 -4.25
N TYR A 118 -20.79 8.98 -5.54
CA TYR A 118 -21.32 8.05 -6.54
C TYR A 118 -20.26 7.77 -7.60
N LEU A 119 -20.36 6.59 -8.21
CA LEU A 119 -19.50 6.20 -9.31
C LEU A 119 -19.96 6.95 -10.57
N VAL A 120 -19.01 7.44 -11.36
CA VAL A 120 -19.28 8.27 -12.56
C VAL A 120 -18.48 7.81 -13.76
N GLY A 121 -18.90 8.24 -14.95
CA GLY A 121 -18.22 8.00 -16.22
C GLY A 121 -18.24 6.54 -16.64
N GLU A 122 -17.21 6.12 -17.38
CA GLU A 122 -17.09 4.78 -17.97
C GLU A 122 -17.23 3.65 -16.93
N PHE A 123 -16.77 3.87 -15.69
CA PHE A 123 -16.94 2.88 -14.62
C PHE A 123 -18.39 2.73 -14.17
N ALA A 124 -19.18 3.80 -14.16
CA ALA A 124 -20.59 3.72 -13.80
C ALA A 124 -21.40 2.95 -14.87
N GLU A 125 -20.98 3.04 -16.13
CA GLU A 125 -21.60 2.37 -17.27
C GLU A 125 -21.19 0.89 -17.37
N SER A 126 -19.93 0.58 -17.09
CA SER A 126 -19.37 -0.79 -17.20
C SER A 126 -19.62 -1.66 -15.97
N ILE A 127 -19.89 -1.07 -14.81
CA ILE A 127 -20.08 -1.80 -13.55
C ILE A 127 -21.55 -1.78 -13.16
N SER A 128 -22.08 -2.95 -12.78
CA SER A 128 -23.47 -3.04 -12.36
C SER A 128 -23.76 -2.14 -11.15
N PRO A 129 -24.91 -1.41 -11.11
CA PRO A 129 -25.21 -0.45 -10.05
C PRO A 129 -25.13 -1.00 -8.62
N HIS A 130 -25.48 -2.28 -8.42
CA HIS A 130 -25.41 -2.92 -7.10
C HIS A 130 -23.98 -3.08 -6.56
N LYS A 131 -22.95 -2.96 -7.41
CA LYS A 131 -21.53 -3.05 -7.04
C LYS A 131 -20.86 -1.69 -6.85
N HIS A 132 -21.51 -0.58 -7.20
CA HIS A 132 -20.90 0.76 -7.15
C HIS A 132 -20.38 1.11 -5.76
N ASN A 133 -21.15 0.82 -4.71
CA ASN A 133 -20.74 1.11 -3.33
C ASN A 133 -19.50 0.30 -2.92
N ALA A 134 -19.45 -0.98 -3.31
CA ALA A 134 -18.31 -1.85 -3.03
C ALA A 134 -17.07 -1.41 -3.81
N PHE A 135 -17.25 -1.04 -5.07
CA PHE A 135 -16.18 -0.51 -5.93
C PHE A 135 -15.58 0.78 -5.35
N LEU A 136 -16.42 1.73 -4.94
CA LEU A 136 -15.97 2.96 -4.30
C LEU A 136 -15.25 2.70 -2.97
N ALA A 137 -15.75 1.76 -2.16
CA ALA A 137 -15.07 1.34 -0.93
C ALA A 137 -13.65 0.82 -1.21
N VAL A 138 -13.50 -0.03 -2.23
CA VAL A 138 -12.19 -0.54 -2.64
C VAL A 138 -11.28 0.58 -3.16
N GLY A 139 -11.80 1.50 -3.98
CA GLY A 139 -11.04 2.64 -4.47
C GLY A 139 -10.54 3.55 -3.35
N TRP A 140 -11.38 3.84 -2.35
CA TRP A 140 -10.98 4.63 -1.17
C TRP A 140 -9.91 3.93 -0.34
N ALA A 141 -9.99 2.61 -0.15
CA ALA A 141 -8.97 1.85 0.54
C ALA A 141 -7.60 1.96 -0.16
N HIS A 142 -7.58 1.81 -1.49
CA HIS A 142 -6.36 1.92 -2.29
C HIS A 142 -5.77 3.33 -2.29
N VAL A 143 -6.59 4.37 -2.49
CA VAL A 143 -6.11 5.76 -2.46
C VAL A 143 -5.48 6.08 -1.11
N SER A 144 -6.11 5.66 -0.01
CA SER A 144 -5.54 5.84 1.32
C SER A 144 -4.21 5.10 1.47
N SER A 145 -4.10 3.85 1.02
CA SER A 145 -2.86 3.08 1.16
C SER A 145 -1.71 3.72 0.36
N TYR A 146 -1.98 4.27 -0.82
CA TYR A 146 -0.98 5.00 -1.62
C TYR A 146 -0.51 6.27 -0.93
N ILE A 147 -1.43 7.11 -0.44
CA ILE A 147 -1.10 8.37 0.23
C ILE A 147 -0.29 8.11 1.50
N ILE A 148 -0.77 7.20 2.36
CA ILE A 148 -0.10 6.89 3.63
C ILE A 148 1.23 6.18 3.39
N GLY A 149 1.32 5.29 2.40
CA GLY A 149 2.56 4.64 2.01
C GLY A 149 3.61 5.63 1.53
N PHE A 150 3.23 6.58 0.68
CA PHE A 150 4.12 7.63 0.16
C PHE A 150 4.61 8.55 1.28
N ILE A 151 3.68 9.17 2.03
CA ILE A 151 4.03 10.11 3.11
C ILE A 151 4.81 9.40 4.21
N GLY A 152 4.35 8.23 4.64
CA GLY A 152 4.98 7.46 5.70
C GLY A 152 6.36 6.91 5.31
N GLY A 153 6.56 6.57 4.04
CA GLY A 153 7.85 6.21 3.46
C GLY A 153 8.85 7.36 3.57
N ILE A 154 8.46 8.56 3.13
CA ILE A 154 9.26 9.79 3.26
C ILE A 154 9.59 10.07 4.73
N VAL A 155 8.58 10.06 5.61
CA VAL A 155 8.78 10.30 7.06
C VAL A 155 9.76 9.31 7.66
N THR A 156 9.73 8.03 7.25
CA THR A 156 10.65 7.02 7.74
C THR A 156 12.07 7.26 7.26
N CYS A 157 12.26 7.62 5.99
CA CYS A 157 13.55 8.02 5.44
C CYS A 157 14.13 9.25 6.15
N VAL A 158 13.32 10.28 6.36
CA VAL A 158 13.73 11.49 7.10
C VAL A 158 14.10 11.16 8.54
N LYS A 159 13.34 10.32 9.23
CA LYS A 159 13.66 9.87 10.60
C LYS A 159 14.99 9.12 10.68
N ILE A 160 15.31 8.30 9.67
CA ILE A 160 16.61 7.62 9.57
C ILE A 160 17.71 8.66 9.40
N TRP A 161 17.56 9.58 8.45
CA TRP A 161 18.55 10.63 8.19
C TRP A 161 18.77 11.58 9.38
N MET A 162 17.72 11.95 10.11
CA MET A 162 17.83 12.78 11.31
C MET A 162 18.67 12.11 12.41
N ARG A 163 18.53 10.79 12.58
CA ARG A 163 19.37 10.01 13.52
C ARG A 163 20.83 9.91 13.08
N ARG A 164 21.10 10.12 11.79
CA ARG A 164 22.45 10.11 11.21
C ARG A 164 23.16 11.47 11.31
N THR A 165 22.39 12.56 11.41
CA THR A 165 22.90 13.94 11.37
C THR A 165 22.85 14.64 12.73
N ARG A 166 21.88 14.32 13.57
CA ARG A 166 21.79 14.88 14.92
C ARG A 166 22.56 14.00 15.89
N LYS A 167 23.35 14.63 16.77
CA LYS A 167 23.98 14.00 17.92
C LYS A 167 22.87 13.77 18.96
N ILE A 168 22.08 12.71 18.77
CA ILE A 168 21.06 12.25 19.72
C ILE A 168 21.74 11.36 20.76
#